data_AF-A0A0P1LD67-F1
#
_entry.id   AF-A0A0P1LD67-F1
#
_cell.length_a   1.000
_cell.length_b   1.000
_cell.length_c   1.000
_cell.angle_alpha   90.00
_cell.angle_beta   90.00
_cell.angle_gamma   90.00
#
_symmetry.space_group_name_H-M   'P 1'
#
loop_
_entity.id
_entity.type
_entity.pdbx_description
1 polymer ?
#
loop_
_entity_poly.entity_id
_entity_poly.type
_entity_poly.pdbx_seq_one_letter_code
_entity_poly.pdbx_strand_id
1 'polypeptide(L)'
;MSNKTKAIIVILGCIIIGFILGVLADRLLFLKYHPRKPGLKEYRKELIKKLNLNQTQQVRLDSILSWSQIEFKNLSKEFRPKYDSLKNALRDSIKSILNPDQIEKFEKMMKEIEKNGRR
;
A
#
# COMPACT_ATOMS: atom_id res chain seq x y z
N MET A 1 -4.83 -35.60 32.79
CA MET A 1 -5.46 -34.69 31.80
C MET A 1 -6.65 -35.37 31.15
N SER A 2 -7.82 -34.74 31.19
CA SER A 2 -9.03 -35.25 30.53
C SER A 2 -8.86 -35.25 29.01
N ASN A 3 -9.45 -36.23 28.33
CA ASN A 3 -9.47 -36.29 26.86
C ASN A 3 -10.07 -35.02 26.24
N LYS A 4 -10.97 -34.34 26.96
CA LYS A 4 -11.53 -33.03 26.57
C LYS A 4 -10.45 -31.94 26.52
N THR A 5 -9.57 -31.91 27.53
CA THR A 5 -8.45 -30.95 27.60
C THR A 5 -7.44 -31.20 26.48
N LYS A 6 -7.16 -32.46 26.15
CA LYS A 6 -6.28 -32.81 25.02
C LYS A 6 -6.88 -32.36 23.68
N ALA A 7 -8.18 -32.58 23.47
CA ALA A 7 -8.87 -32.14 22.26
C ALA A 7 -8.85 -30.61 22.09
N ILE A 8 -9.08 -29.86 23.18
CA ILE A 8 -9.03 -28.38 23.16
C ILE A 8 -7.62 -27.88 22.80
N ILE A 9 -6.57 -28.49 23.33
CA ILE A 9 -5.18 -28.11 23.02
C ILE A 9 -4.86 -28.38 21.55
N VAL A 10 -5.32 -29.51 20.99
CA VAL A 10 -5.12 -29.83 19.58
C VAL A 10 -5.84 -28.82 18.67
N ILE A 11 -7.09 -28.47 18.99
CA ILE A 11 -7.85 -27.48 18.22
C ILE A 11 -7.17 -26.11 18.26
N LEU A 12 -6.74 -25.65 19.44
CA LEU A 12 -6.01 -24.39 19.58
C LEU A 12 -4.68 -24.42 18.81
N GLY A 13 -3.96 -25.55 18.84
CA GLY A 13 -2.75 -25.75 18.06
C GLY A 13 -2.98 -25.62 16.55
N CYS A 14 -4.02 -26.25 16.03
CA CYS A 14 -4.39 -26.16 14.62
C CYS A 14 -4.75 -24.73 14.20
N ILE A 15 -5.47 -23.98 15.05
CA ILE A 15 -5.84 -22.58 14.77
C ILE A 15 -4.58 -21.69 14.71
N ILE A 16 -3.66 -21.85 15.66
CA ILE A 16 -2.42 -21.07 15.70
C ILE A 16 -1.54 -21.39 14.47
N ILE A 17 -1.42 -22.67 14.10
CA ILE A 17 -0.68 -23.09 12.91
C ILE A 17 -1.32 -22.52 11.64
N GLY A 18 -2.64 -22.60 11.51
CA GLY A 18 -3.38 -22.02 10.39
C GLY A 18 -3.19 -20.50 10.29
N PHE A 19 -3.19 -19.80 11.42
CA PHE A 19 -2.94 -18.36 11.47
C PHE A 19 -1.51 -17.99 11.04
N ILE A 20 -0.50 -18.71 11.52
CA ILE A 20 0.90 -18.49 11.13
C ILE A 20 1.09 -18.74 9.63
N LEU A 21 0.52 -19.83 9.10
CA LEU A 21 0.58 -20.16 7.68
C LEU A 21 -0.15 -19.12 6.82
N GLY A 22 -1.31 -18.64 7.26
CA GLY A 22 -2.05 -17.56 6.60
C GLY A 22 -1.23 -16.28 6.50
N VAL A 23 -0.60 -15.85 7.59
CA VAL A 23 0.26 -14.65 7.61
C VAL A 23 1.50 -14.82 6.70
N LEU A 24 2.09 -16.01 6.65
CA LEU A 24 3.24 -16.28 5.79
C LEU A 24 2.88 -16.26 4.31
N ALA A 25 1.76 -16.89 3.94
CA ALA A 25 1.26 -16.94 2.57
C ALA A 25 0.88 -15.54 2.07
N ASP A 26 0.17 -14.76 2.89
CA ASP A 26 -0.18 -13.38 2.59
C ASP A 26 1.07 -12.53 2.33
N ARG A 27 2.09 -12.62 3.20
CA ARG A 27 3.34 -11.86 3.06
C ARG A 27 4.12 -12.23 1.78
N LEU A 28 4.17 -13.51 1.42
CA LEU A 28 4.82 -13.99 0.20
C LEU A 28 4.08 -13.56 -1.06
N LEU A 29 2.75 -13.61 -1.05
CA LEU A 29 1.92 -13.19 -2.18
C LEU A 29 1.95 -11.66 -2.35
N PHE A 30 1.91 -10.88 -1.27
CA PHE A 30 2.02 -9.42 -1.30
C PHE A 30 3.36 -8.94 -1.92
N LEU A 31 4.47 -9.61 -1.63
CA LEU A 31 5.78 -9.33 -2.25
C LEU A 31 5.80 -9.57 -3.76
N LYS A 32 4.98 -10.51 -4.26
CA LYS A 32 4.92 -10.88 -5.68
C LYS A 32 3.95 -10.00 -6.47
N TYR A 33 2.87 -9.51 -5.85
CA TYR A 33 1.80 -8.78 -6.54
C TYR A 33 1.97 -7.25 -6.56
N HIS A 34 2.84 -6.68 -5.73
CA HIS A 34 3.19 -5.26 -5.81
C HIS A 34 4.66 -5.09 -6.25
N PRO A 35 4.96 -5.19 -7.56
CA PRO A 35 6.27 -4.77 -8.04
C PRO A 35 6.46 -3.30 -7.65
N ARG A 36 7.51 -3.02 -6.86
CA ARG A 36 7.90 -1.64 -6.57
C ARG A 36 8.11 -0.94 -7.89
N LYS A 37 7.34 0.12 -8.16
CA LYS A 37 7.60 0.97 -9.31
C LYS A 37 9.05 1.46 -9.20
N PRO A 38 9.88 1.30 -10.23
CA PRO A 38 11.28 1.73 -10.18
C PRO A 38 11.33 3.21 -9.83
N GLY A 39 12.26 3.58 -8.95
CA GLY A 39 12.51 4.98 -8.65
C GLY A 39 12.94 5.73 -9.91
N LEU A 40 12.86 7.07 -9.88
CA LEU A 40 13.22 7.91 -11.03
C LEU A 40 14.66 7.63 -11.53
N LYS A 41 15.57 7.28 -10.61
CA LYS A 41 16.95 6.90 -10.93
C LYS A 41 17.04 5.56 -11.67
N GLU A 42 16.30 4.55 -11.22
CA GLU A 42 16.22 3.24 -11.88
C GLU A 42 15.59 3.38 -13.26
N TYR A 43 14.50 4.14 -13.37
CA TYR A 43 13.84 4.43 -14.65
C TYR A 43 14.79 5.11 -15.65
N ARG A 44 15.54 6.13 -15.19
CA ARG A 44 16.58 6.79 -16.00
C ARG A 44 17.62 5.78 -16.50
N LYS A 45 18.17 4.95 -15.60
CA LYS A 45 19.17 3.93 -15.96
C LYS A 45 18.63 2.95 -17.00
N GLU A 46 17.38 2.51 -16.85
CA GLU A 46 16.73 1.65 -17.81
C GLU A 46 16.58 2.30 -19.19
N LEU A 47 16.16 3.56 -19.26
CA LEU A 47 16.05 4.28 -20.53
C LEU A 47 17.40 4.42 -21.23
N ILE A 48 18.44 4.78 -20.50
CA ILE A 48 19.79 4.90 -21.04
C ILE A 48 20.28 3.57 -21.61
N LYS A 49 20.09 2.48 -20.85
CA LYS A 49 20.52 1.14 -21.25
C LYS A 49 19.70 0.59 -22.42
N LYS A 50 18.37 0.71 -22.38
CA LYS A 50 17.48 0.13 -23.40
C LYS A 50 17.52 0.89 -24.72
N LEU A 51 17.76 2.20 -24.68
CA LEU A 51 17.76 3.06 -25.86
C LEU A 51 19.17 3.46 -26.31
N ASN A 52 20.21 2.98 -25.64
CA ASN A 52 21.63 3.31 -25.93
C ASN A 52 21.87 4.82 -26.08
N LEU A 53 21.39 5.60 -25.11
CA LEU A 53 21.44 7.06 -25.19
C LEU A 53 22.88 7.59 -25.11
N ASN A 54 23.24 8.47 -26.04
CA ASN A 54 24.53 9.18 -26.01
C ASN A 54 24.56 10.27 -24.93
N GLN A 55 25.74 10.85 -24.67
CA GLN A 55 25.93 11.83 -23.60
C GLN A 55 25.00 13.06 -23.72
N THR A 56 24.82 13.58 -24.94
CA THR A 56 23.93 14.73 -25.19
C THR A 56 22.47 14.39 -24.91
N GLN A 57 22.02 13.19 -25.29
CA GLN A 57 20.66 12.71 -24.99
C GLN A 57 20.45 12.47 -23.50
N GLN A 58 21.47 11.98 -22.78
CA GLN A 58 21.40 11.79 -21.33
C GLN A 58 21.21 13.10 -20.58
N VAL A 59 21.95 14.15 -20.95
CA VAL A 59 21.78 15.49 -20.35
C VAL A 59 20.37 16.03 -20.59
N ARG A 60 19.82 15.86 -21.80
CA ARG A 60 18.43 16.24 -22.08
C ARG A 60 17.42 15.42 -21.28
N LEU A 61 17.65 14.12 -21.13
CA LEU A 61 16.81 13.25 -20.31
C LEU A 61 16.79 13.73 -18.84
N ASP A 62 17.93 14.14 -18.30
CA ASP A 62 18.02 14.69 -16.94
C ASP A 62 17.18 15.97 -16.76
N SER A 63 17.21 16.86 -17.74
CA SER A 63 16.36 18.06 -17.73
C SER A 63 14.88 17.71 -17.79
N ILE A 64 14.48 16.77 -18.66
CA ILE A 64 13.07 16.34 -18.79
C ILE A 64 12.58 15.70 -17.49
N LEU A 65 13.36 14.78 -16.92
CA LEU A 65 12.97 14.09 -15.70
C LEU A 65 12.89 15.05 -14.50
N SER A 66 13.84 15.97 -14.37
CA SER A 66 13.82 16.95 -13.27
C SER A 66 12.65 17.92 -13.37
N TRP A 67 12.36 18.47 -14.56
CA TRP A 67 11.16 19.27 -14.81
C TRP A 67 9.89 18.48 -14.48
N SER A 68 9.75 17.26 -14.99
CA SER A 68 8.56 16.43 -14.75
C SER A 68 8.33 16.15 -13.26
N GLN A 69 9.40 15.91 -12.50
CA GLN A 69 9.31 15.68 -11.06
C GLN A 69 8.76 16.90 -10.31
N ILE A 70 9.15 18.12 -10.73
CA ILE A 70 8.64 19.36 -10.15
C ILE A 70 7.16 19.53 -10.49
N GLU A 71 6.79 19.34 -11.76
CA GLU A 71 5.39 19.47 -12.20
C GLU A 71 4.47 18.48 -11.51
N PHE A 72 4.86 17.19 -11.42
CA PHE A 72 4.08 16.20 -10.68
C PHE A 72 3.96 16.56 -9.19
N LYS A 73 5.00 17.13 -8.58
CA LYS A 73 4.94 17.59 -7.19
C LYS A 73 3.97 18.76 -7.03
N ASN A 74 3.97 19.72 -7.97
CA ASN A 74 3.05 20.85 -7.95
C ASN A 74 1.60 20.40 -8.14
N LEU A 75 1.37 19.52 -9.12
CA LEU A 75 0.07 18.90 -9.36
C LEU A 75 -0.42 18.15 -8.11
N SER A 76 0.45 17.37 -7.48
CA SER A 76 0.11 16.66 -6.25
C SER A 76 -0.26 17.62 -5.12
N LYS A 77 0.43 18.75 -4.96
CA LYS A 77 0.07 19.77 -3.94
C LYS A 77 -1.32 20.34 -4.16
N GLU A 78 -1.73 20.53 -5.42
CA GLU A 78 -3.06 21.07 -5.74
C GLU A 78 -4.17 20.02 -5.55
N PHE A 79 -3.95 18.80 -6.02
CA PHE A 79 -4.97 17.76 -6.03
C PHE A 79 -5.11 17.02 -4.69
N ARG A 80 -4.03 16.87 -3.93
CA ARG A 80 -4.04 16.19 -2.63
C ARG A 80 -5.08 16.75 -1.64
N PRO A 81 -5.20 18.07 -1.40
CA PRO A 81 -6.22 18.58 -0.49
C PRO A 81 -7.65 18.30 -0.98
N LYS A 82 -7.90 18.42 -2.29
CA LYS A 82 -9.21 18.10 -2.90
C LYS A 82 -9.56 16.62 -2.71
N TYR A 83 -8.58 15.74 -2.94
CA TYR A 83 -8.73 14.31 -2.75
C TYR A 83 -8.96 13.93 -1.28
N ASP A 84 -8.19 14.51 -0.34
CA ASP A 84 -8.36 14.24 1.08
C ASP A 84 -9.71 14.74 1.61
N SER A 85 -10.19 15.88 1.11
CA SER A 85 -11.54 16.39 1.40
C SER A 85 -12.62 15.41 0.93
N LEU A 86 -12.57 14.95 -0.33
CA LEU A 86 -13.53 13.97 -0.86
C LEU A 86 -13.51 12.65 -0.08
N LYS A 87 -12.31 12.17 0.27
CA LYS A 87 -12.13 10.95 1.08
C LYS A 87 -12.78 11.09 2.45
N ASN A 88 -12.66 12.26 3.10
CA ASN A 88 -13.30 12.51 4.39
C ASN A 88 -14.82 12.58 4.25
N ALA A 89 -15.33 13.32 3.27
CA ALA A 89 -16.78 13.39 3.00
C ALA A 89 -17.40 12.01 2.74
N LEU A 90 -16.69 11.15 1.99
CA LEU A 90 -17.10 9.75 1.78
C LEU A 90 -17.14 8.97 3.10
N ARG A 91 -16.12 9.10 3.94
CA ARG A 91 -16.08 8.44 5.25
C ARG A 91 -17.23 8.88 6.15
N ASP A 92 -17.56 10.17 6.17
CA ASP A 92 -18.66 10.70 6.98
C ASP A 92 -20.01 10.22 6.45
N SER A 93 -20.17 10.17 5.12
CA SER A 93 -21.37 9.62 4.48
C SER A 93 -21.55 8.13 4.73
N ILE A 94 -20.45 7.36 4.86
CA ILE A 94 -20.52 5.96 5.26
C ILE A 94 -20.90 5.86 6.73
N LYS A 95 -20.31 6.67 7.61
CA LYS A 95 -20.62 6.64 9.05
C LYS A 95 -22.08 6.96 9.35
N SER A 96 -22.74 7.82 8.56
CA SER A 96 -24.13 8.22 8.78
C SER A 96 -25.15 7.08 8.62
N ILE A 97 -24.79 5.99 7.92
CA ILE A 97 -25.66 4.82 7.71
C ILE A 97 -25.31 3.64 8.63
N LEU A 98 -24.33 3.80 9.54
CA LEU A 98 -23.84 2.73 10.41
C LEU A 98 -24.37 2.87 11.83
N ASN A 99 -24.60 1.73 12.47
CA ASN A 99 -24.87 1.67 13.91
C ASN A 99 -23.57 1.83 14.74
N PRO A 100 -23.64 2.17 16.03
CA PRO A 100 -22.46 2.44 16.87
C PRO A 100 -21.37 1.35 16.83
N ASP A 101 -21.75 0.08 16.95
CA ASP A 101 -20.82 -1.05 16.90
C ASP A 101 -20.11 -1.19 15.54
N GLN A 102 -20.79 -0.78 14.46
CA GLN A 102 -20.24 -0.81 13.10
C GLN A 102 -19.31 0.37 12.86
N ILE A 103 -19.59 1.53 13.45
CA ILE A 103 -18.71 2.71 13.40
C ILE A 103 -17.35 2.37 14.00
N GLU A 104 -17.31 1.74 15.18
CA GLU A 104 -16.04 1.36 15.83
C GLU A 104 -15.21 0.40 14.96
N LYS A 105 -15.86 -0.59 14.34
CA LYS A 105 -15.21 -1.53 13.41
C LYS A 105 -14.70 -0.81 12.15
N PHE A 106 -15.50 0.09 11.59
CA PHE A 106 -15.13 0.87 10.41
C PHE A 106 -13.92 1.77 10.67
N GLU A 107 -13.85 2.41 11.83
CA GLU A 107 -12.70 3.25 12.20
C GLU A 107 -11.41 2.45 12.38
N LYS A 108 -11.49 1.24 12.99
CA LYS A 108 -10.34 0.33 13.08
C LYS A 108 -9.83 -0.07 11.70
N MET A 109 -10.74 -0.46 10.80
CA MET A 109 -10.41 -0.79 9.41
C MET A 109 -9.73 0.39 8.67
N MET A 110 -10.26 1.61 8.81
CA MET A 110 -9.66 2.79 8.18
C MET A 110 -8.25 3.12 8.71
N LYS A 111 -8.01 2.95 10.01
CA LYS A 111 -6.68 3.14 10.62
C LYS A 111 -5.66 2.14 10.10
N GLU A 112 -6.05 0.87 9.92
CA GLU A 112 -5.18 -0.16 9.35
C GLU A 112 -4.81 0.14 7.90
N ILE A 113 -5.77 0.55 7.09
CA ILE A 113 -5.55 0.95 5.69
C ILE A 113 -4.58 2.14 5.61
N GLU A 114 -4.75 3.16 6.46
CA GLU A 114 -3.87 4.33 6.48
C GLU A 114 -2.44 3.98 6.94
N LYS A 115 -2.30 3.06 7.91
CA LYS A 115 -1.01 2.55 8.37
C LYS A 115 -0.28 1.77 7.28
N ASN A 116 -1.02 0.99 6.48
CA ASN A 116 -0.46 0.19 5.38
C ASN A 116 -0.13 1.04 4.16
N GLY A 117 -0.92 2.09 3.86
CA GLY A 117 -0.67 3.00 2.73
C GLY A 117 0.41 4.06 2.96
N ARG A 118 0.86 4.27 4.20
CA ARG A 118 2.01 5.14 4.55
C ARG A 118 3.38 4.43 4.51
N ARG A 119 3.41 3.11 4.29
CA ARG A 119 4.65 2.31 4.10
C ARG A 119 4.98 2.18 2.63
#